data_AF-A0A7X0SS25-F1
#
_entry.id   AF-A0A7X0SS25-F1
#
_cell.length_a   1.000
_cell.length_b   1.000
_cell.length_c   1.000
_cell.angle_alpha   90.00
_cell.angle_beta   90.00
_cell.angle_gamma   90.00
#
_symmetry.space_group_name_H-M   'P 1'
#
loop_
_entity.id
_entity.type
_entity.pdbx_description
1 polymer ?
#
loop_
_entity_poly.entity_id
_entity_poly.type
_entity_poly.pdbx_seq_one_letter_code
_entity_poly.pdbx_strand_id
1 'polypeptide(L)'
;MKSNRMVRMAGIAFILGLVFSFQTTGLGEKEWAILAGFAILGFCAGAVQAQAILKARQGAMSKALRNVLVVLSFAVLFAIKGIVATSIVSHLQNTGDSLLVQIFFSIFGLFLARGLILGNSSRKPSAV
;
A
#
# COMPACT_ATOMS: atom_id res chain seq x y z
N MET A 1 3.82 -7.28 -18.86
CA MET A 1 2.38 -7.57 -18.59
C MET A 1 1.95 -7.52 -17.11
N LYS A 2 2.77 -7.89 -16.11
CA LYS A 2 2.35 -7.93 -14.69
C LYS A 2 2.15 -6.56 -14.01
N SER A 3 2.96 -5.55 -14.35
CA SER A 3 2.84 -4.19 -13.77
C SER A 3 1.51 -3.51 -14.09
N ASN A 4 1.02 -3.66 -15.34
CA ASN A 4 -0.27 -3.08 -15.74
C ASN A 4 -1.45 -3.61 -14.91
N ARG A 5 -1.36 -4.85 -14.40
CA ARG A 5 -2.39 -5.42 -13.52
C ARG A 5 -2.34 -4.80 -12.12
N MET A 6 -1.16 -4.59 -11.55
CA MET A 6 -1.02 -4.01 -10.21
C MET A 6 -1.50 -2.56 -10.17
N VAL A 7 -1.15 -1.76 -11.19
CA VAL A 7 -1.65 -0.37 -11.30
C VAL A 7 -3.16 -0.34 -11.48
N ARG A 8 -3.74 -1.25 -12.28
CA ARG A 8 -5.20 -1.38 -12.40
C ARG A 8 -5.86 -1.78 -11.07
N MET A 9 -5.30 -2.74 -10.35
CA MET A 9 -5.79 -3.14 -9.03
C MET A 9 -5.69 -1.99 -8.02
N ALA A 10 -4.64 -1.18 -8.08
CA ALA A 10 -4.53 0.04 -7.28
C ALA A 10 -5.65 1.03 -7.63
N GLY A 11 -5.90 1.27 -8.92
CA GLY A 11 -7.00 2.13 -9.36
C GLY A 11 -8.37 1.64 -8.88
N ILE A 12 -8.63 0.34 -8.97
CA ILE A 12 -9.88 -0.26 -8.45
C ILE A 12 -9.98 -0.07 -6.94
N ALA A 13 -8.92 -0.36 -6.18
CA ALA A 13 -8.91 -0.16 -4.74
C ALA A 13 -9.15 1.31 -4.36
N PHE A 14 -8.59 2.26 -5.10
CA PHE A 14 -8.83 3.68 -4.88
C PHE A 14 -10.29 4.07 -5.12
N ILE A 15 -10.89 3.63 -6.23
CA ILE A 15 -12.30 3.90 -6.54
C ILE A 15 -13.21 3.31 -5.47
N LEU A 16 -12.99 2.05 -5.09
CA LEU A 16 -13.76 1.42 -4.01
C LEU A 16 -13.59 2.17 -2.68
N GLY A 17 -12.36 2.57 -2.35
CA GLY A 17 -12.06 3.39 -1.19
C GLY A 17 -12.88 4.69 -1.17
N LEU A 18 -12.93 5.41 -2.30
CA LEU A 18 -13.74 6.62 -2.42
C LEU A 18 -15.25 6.35 -2.27
N VAL A 19 -15.77 5.30 -2.93
CA VAL A 19 -17.19 4.94 -2.84
C VAL A 19 -17.60 4.66 -1.39
N PHE A 20 -16.81 3.87 -0.66
CA PHE A 20 -17.07 3.59 0.75
C PHE A 20 -16.84 4.82 1.65
N SER A 21 -15.91 5.71 1.31
CA SER A 21 -15.73 6.98 2.02
C SER A 21 -17.01 7.81 1.95
N PHE A 22 -17.64 7.95 0.77
CA PHE A 22 -18.88 8.74 0.66
C PHE A 22 -20.07 8.15 1.43
N GLN A 23 -20.03 6.84 1.74
CA GLN A 23 -21.05 6.18 2.57
C GLN A 23 -20.76 6.30 4.07
N THR A 24 -19.53 6.68 4.44
CA THR A 24 -19.10 6.78 5.83
C THR A 24 -19.39 8.17 6.38
N THR A 25 -20.30 8.27 7.35
CA THR A 25 -20.64 9.54 8.01
C THR A 25 -19.49 10.02 8.90
N GLY A 26 -19.23 11.34 8.92
CA GLY A 26 -18.27 11.96 9.84
C GLY A 26 -16.82 11.99 9.35
N LEU A 27 -16.57 11.77 8.05
CA LEU A 27 -15.27 12.00 7.43
C LEU A 27 -15.00 13.50 7.30
N GLY A 28 -14.20 14.05 8.22
CA GLY A 28 -13.65 15.39 8.13
C GLY A 28 -12.25 15.40 7.52
N GLU A 29 -11.63 16.58 7.47
CA GLU A 29 -10.27 16.77 6.95
C GLU A 29 -9.24 15.88 7.66
N LYS A 30 -9.40 15.69 8.98
CA LYS A 30 -8.54 14.83 9.80
C LYS A 30 -8.57 13.39 9.32
N GLU A 31 -9.76 12.84 9.06
CA GLU A 31 -9.92 11.47 8.60
C GLU A 31 -9.34 11.29 7.19
N TRP A 32 -9.54 12.25 6.29
CA TRP A 32 -8.92 12.24 4.96
C TRP A 32 -7.39 12.29 5.04
N ALA A 33 -6.83 13.07 5.96
CA ALA A 33 -5.39 13.10 6.21
C ALA A 33 -4.87 11.74 6.74
N ILE A 34 -5.61 11.08 7.62
CA ILE A 34 -5.28 9.73 8.11
C ILE A 34 -5.32 8.71 6.95
N LEU A 35 -6.35 8.75 6.11
CA LEU A 35 -6.47 7.87 4.93
C LEU A 35 -5.34 8.10 3.92
N ALA A 36 -4.98 9.36 3.66
CA ALA A 36 -3.83 9.71 2.83
C ALA A 36 -2.54 9.18 3.46
N GLY A 37 -2.38 9.32 4.78
CA GLY A 37 -1.27 8.74 5.54
C GLY A 37 -1.16 7.23 5.36
N PHE A 38 -2.27 6.49 5.44
CA PHE A 38 -2.28 5.06 5.18
C PHE A 38 -1.94 4.70 3.73
N ALA A 39 -2.39 5.49 2.75
CA ALA A 39 -1.97 5.31 1.37
C ALA A 39 -0.46 5.55 1.18
N ILE A 40 0.11 6.57 1.83
CA ILE A 40 1.56 6.85 1.79
C ILE A 40 2.35 5.71 2.46
N LEU A 41 1.91 5.25 3.63
CA LEU A 41 2.54 4.10 4.31
C LEU A 41 2.46 2.83 3.46
N GLY A 42 1.30 2.57 2.86
CA GLY A 42 1.11 1.51 1.88
C GLY A 42 2.07 1.63 0.71
N PHE A 43 2.24 2.83 0.15
CA PHE A 43 3.17 3.12 -0.93
C PHE A 43 4.62 2.82 -0.53
N CYS A 44 5.07 3.29 0.63
CA CYS A 44 6.41 3.01 1.16
C CYS A 44 6.65 1.50 1.33
N ALA A 45 5.69 0.78 1.92
CA ALA A 45 5.76 -0.68 2.05
C ALA A 45 5.83 -1.36 0.68
N GLY A 46 4.98 -0.95 -0.27
CA GLY A 46 4.99 -1.46 -1.63
C GLY A 46 6.31 -1.20 -2.36
N ALA A 47 6.93 -0.04 -2.13
CA ALA A 47 8.23 0.31 -2.69
C ALA A 47 9.36 -0.58 -2.14
N VAL A 48 9.42 -0.78 -0.82
CA VAL A 48 10.38 -1.71 -0.19
C VAL A 48 10.20 -3.12 -0.73
N GLN A 49 8.96 -3.60 -0.82
CA GLN A 49 8.65 -4.91 -1.39
C GLN A 49 9.08 -5.02 -2.85
N ALA A 50 8.85 -3.99 -3.66
CA ALA A 50 9.24 -3.97 -5.07
C ALA A 50 10.76 -4.02 -5.23
N GLN A 51 11.48 -3.22 -4.45
CA GLN A 51 12.95 -3.21 -4.46
C GLN A 51 13.54 -4.56 -4.03
N ALA A 52 12.99 -5.19 -2.98
CA ALA A 52 13.42 -6.52 -2.56
C ALA A 52 13.21 -7.56 -3.68
N ILE A 53 12.08 -7.48 -4.39
CA ILE A 53 11.81 -8.35 -5.55
C ILE A 53 12.82 -8.09 -6.69
N LEU A 54 13.15 -6.82 -6.99
CA LEU A 54 14.11 -6.49 -8.03
C LEU A 54 15.52 -6.96 -7.68
N LYS A 55 16.00 -6.69 -6.46
CA LYS A 55 17.31 -7.17 -5.99
C LYS A 55 17.41 -8.70 -6.05
N ALA A 56 16.33 -9.41 -5.71
CA ALA A 56 16.30 -10.87 -5.79
C ALA A 56 16.33 -11.37 -7.24
N ARG A 57 15.70 -10.66 -8.20
CA ARG A 57 15.78 -11.00 -9.63
C ARG A 57 17.17 -10.76 -10.22
N GLN A 58 17.89 -9.77 -9.69
CA GLN A 58 19.26 -9.42 -10.09
C GLN A 58 20.32 -10.30 -9.42
N GLY A 59 19.93 -11.29 -8.60
CA GLY A 59 20.88 -12.12 -7.85
C GLY A 59 21.53 -11.43 -6.64
N ALA A 60 21.24 -10.15 -6.40
CA ALA A 60 21.77 -9.36 -5.29
C ALA A 60 21.09 -9.64 -3.94
N MET A 61 20.10 -10.55 -3.89
CA MET A 61 19.37 -10.89 -2.67
C MET A 61 18.86 -12.33 -2.72
N SER A 62 19.03 -13.06 -1.62
CA SER A 62 18.51 -14.43 -1.49
C SER A 62 16.97 -14.44 -1.43
N LYS A 63 16.35 -15.55 -1.87
CA LYS A 63 14.89 -15.72 -1.80
C LYS A 63 14.36 -15.65 -0.37
N ALA A 64 15.13 -16.15 0.61
CA ALA A 64 14.78 -16.11 2.02
C ALA A 64 14.74 -14.66 2.53
N LEU A 65 15.78 -13.87 2.28
CA LEU A 65 15.85 -12.47 2.71
C LEU A 65 14.75 -11.61 2.05
N ARG A 66 14.47 -11.86 0.76
CA ARG A 66 13.34 -11.23 0.07
C ARG A 66 12.01 -11.51 0.78
N ASN A 67 11.76 -12.76 1.16
CA ASN A 67 10.52 -13.13 1.83
C ASN A 67 10.41 -12.46 3.20
N VAL A 68 11.51 -12.44 3.97
CA VAL A 68 11.57 -11.74 5.26
C VAL A 68 11.24 -10.26 5.09
N LEU A 69 11.83 -9.56 4.12
CA LEU A 69 11.54 -8.14 3.88
C LEU A 69 10.09 -7.89 3.49
N VAL A 70 9.50 -8.77 2.68
CA VAL A 70 8.08 -8.65 2.31
C VAL A 70 7.19 -8.84 3.54
N VAL A 71 7.41 -9.88 4.34
CA VAL A 71 6.62 -10.14 5.55
C VAL A 71 6.81 -9.01 6.56
N LEU A 72 8.04 -8.56 6.79
CA LEU A 72 8.35 -7.48 7.74
C LEU A 72 7.69 -6.17 7.33
N SER A 73 7.66 -5.84 6.02
CA SER A 73 6.98 -4.63 5.56
C SER A 73 5.47 -4.63 5.86
N PHE A 74 4.81 -5.80 5.80
CA PHE A 74 3.42 -5.93 6.23
C PHE A 74 3.30 -5.80 7.74
N ALA A 75 4.14 -6.49 8.51
CA ALA A 75 4.13 -6.41 9.97
C ALA A 75 4.29 -4.97 10.47
N VAL A 76 5.22 -4.21 9.89
CA VAL A 76 5.43 -2.79 10.20
C VAL A 76 4.19 -1.96 9.83
N LEU A 77 3.60 -2.18 8.67
CA LEU A 77 2.38 -1.46 8.26
C LEU A 77 1.22 -1.72 9.23
N PHE A 78 1.00 -2.98 9.63
CA PHE A 78 -0.01 -3.33 10.62
C PHE A 78 0.28 -2.74 12.00
N ALA A 79 1.54 -2.74 12.44
CA ALA A 79 1.95 -2.16 13.71
C ALA A 79 1.71 -0.65 13.74
N ILE A 80 2.14 0.09 12.70
CA ILE A 80 1.91 1.54 12.60
C ILE A 80 0.42 1.83 12.59
N LYS A 81 -0.37 1.05 11.84
CA LYS A 81 -1.83 1.21 11.83
C LYS A 81 -2.46 0.97 13.20
N GLY A 82 -2.01 -0.05 13.93
CA GLY A 82 -2.43 -0.31 15.30
C GLY A 82 -2.10 0.84 16.25
N ILE A 83 -0.90 1.40 16.15
CA ILE A 83 -0.50 2.57 16.94
C ILE A 83 -1.41 3.76 16.63
N VAL A 84 -1.60 4.11 15.35
CA VAL A 84 -2.51 5.18 14.92
C VAL A 84 -3.92 4.94 15.44
N ALA A 85 -4.39 3.69 15.42
CA ALA A 85 -5.68 3.30 15.94
C ALA A 85 -5.82 3.58 17.45
N THR A 86 -4.78 3.31 18.23
CA THR A 86 -4.80 3.55 19.68
C THR A 86 -4.51 5.00 20.08
N SER A 87 -3.80 5.76 19.25
CA SER A 87 -3.30 7.09 19.62
C SER A 87 -4.19 8.24 19.12
N ILE A 88 -5.04 8.02 18.12
CA ILE A 88 -5.84 9.08 17.52
C ILE A 88 -7.31 8.68 17.56
N VAL A 89 -8.12 9.34 18.42
CA VAL A 89 -9.58 9.18 18.37
C VAL A 89 -10.08 9.67 17.02
N SER A 90 -10.69 8.78 16.23
CA SER A 90 -11.17 9.08 14.87
C SER A 90 -12.43 8.29 14.54
N HIS A 91 -13.31 8.89 13.74
CA HIS A 91 -14.48 8.21 13.17
C HIS A 91 -14.12 6.98 12.33
N LEU A 92 -12.87 6.89 11.89
CA LEU A 92 -12.34 5.76 11.15
C LEU A 92 -12.26 4.47 11.99
N GLN A 93 -12.35 4.53 13.33
CA GLN A 93 -12.21 3.35 14.19
C GLN A 93 -13.53 2.72 14.62
N ASN A 94 -14.65 3.39 14.36
CA ASN A 94 -15.91 3.08 15.04
C ASN A 94 -16.90 2.25 14.22
N THR A 95 -16.61 1.97 12.93
CA THR A 95 -17.52 1.22 12.06
C THR A 95 -16.78 0.28 11.11
N GLY A 96 -17.46 -0.79 10.67
CA GLY A 96 -16.92 -1.75 9.70
C GLY A 96 -16.59 -1.11 8.35
N ASP A 97 -17.42 -0.17 7.89
CA ASP A 97 -17.19 0.55 6.63
C ASP A 97 -15.94 1.42 6.69
N SER A 98 -15.70 2.11 7.80
CA SER A 98 -14.47 2.87 8.03
C SER A 98 -13.22 2.00 7.98
N LEU A 99 -13.30 0.75 8.45
CA LEU A 99 -12.20 -0.20 8.38
C LEU A 99 -11.93 -0.63 6.92
N LEU A 100 -12.99 -0.84 6.13
CA LEU A 100 -12.88 -1.13 4.69
C LEU A 100 -12.23 0.02 3.92
N VAL A 101 -12.63 1.27 4.18
CA VAL A 101 -12.02 2.45 3.57
C VAL A 101 -10.50 2.49 3.83
N GLN A 102 -10.08 2.28 5.07
CA GLN A 102 -8.66 2.26 5.41
C GLN A 102 -7.90 1.13 4.71
N ILE A 103 -8.52 -0.04 4.55
CA ILE A 103 -7.94 -1.17 3.82
C ILE A 103 -7.76 -0.80 2.34
N PHE A 104 -8.77 -0.23 1.71
CA PHE A 104 -8.72 0.18 0.31
C PHE A 104 -7.60 1.20 0.04
N PHE A 105 -7.47 2.23 0.88
CA PHE A 105 -6.39 3.21 0.76
C PHE A 105 -5.00 2.61 0.97
N SER A 106 -4.86 1.67 1.91
CA SER A 106 -3.60 0.96 2.16
C SER A 106 -3.21 0.05 0.98
N ILE A 107 -4.17 -0.70 0.43
CA ILE A 107 -3.96 -1.57 -0.76
C ILE A 107 -3.64 -0.72 -1.98
N PHE A 108 -4.34 0.40 -2.17
CA PHE A 108 -4.08 1.36 -3.24
C PHE A 108 -2.61 1.78 -3.24
N GLY A 109 -2.11 2.31 -2.12
CA GLY A 109 -0.71 2.74 -2.02
C GLY A 109 0.27 1.62 -2.33
N LEU A 110 0.06 0.45 -1.72
CA LEU A 110 0.94 -0.71 -1.86
C LEU A 110 1.04 -1.23 -3.30
N PHE A 111 -0.11 -1.38 -3.96
CA PHE A 111 -0.15 -1.86 -5.35
C PHE A 111 0.30 -0.80 -6.34
N LEU A 112 0.05 0.49 -6.06
CA LEU A 112 0.54 1.58 -6.90
C LEU A 112 2.07 1.58 -6.92
N ALA A 113 2.72 1.59 -5.75
CA ALA A 113 4.19 1.57 -5.65
C ALA A 113 4.80 0.34 -6.34
N ARG A 114 4.27 -0.85 -6.05
CA ARG A 114 4.73 -2.08 -6.69
C ARG A 114 4.57 -2.05 -8.20
N GLY A 115 3.40 -1.60 -8.67
CA GLY A 115 3.08 -1.50 -10.09
C GLY A 115 4.02 -0.57 -10.83
N LEU A 116 4.29 0.61 -10.27
CA LEU A 116 5.17 1.62 -10.86
C LEU A 116 6.63 1.14 -10.91
N ILE A 117 7.17 0.67 -9.79
CA ILE A 117 8.60 0.31 -9.68
C ILE A 117 8.91 -0.95 -10.50
N LEU A 118 8.10 -2.00 -10.39
CA LEU A 118 8.30 -3.23 -11.16
C LEU A 118 7.99 -3.02 -12.66
N GLY A 119 7.09 -2.08 -12.97
CA GLY A 119 6.78 -1.70 -14.34
C GLY A 119 7.93 -0.99 -15.03
N ASN A 120 8.50 0.00 -14.36
CA ASN A 120 9.58 0.80 -14.91
C ASN A 120 10.86 -0.04 -15.12
N SER A 121 11.15 -0.96 -14.20
CA SER A 121 12.28 -1.90 -14.35
C SER A 121 12.12 -2.86 -15.53
N SER A 122 10.90 -3.09 -16.04
CA SER A 122 10.68 -3.92 -17.23
C SER A 122 10.88 -3.14 -18.55
N ARG A 123 11.00 -1.81 -18.48
CA ARG A 123 11.15 -0.93 -19.66
C ARG A 123 12.59 -0.45 -19.90
N LYS A 124 13.50 -0.52 -18.92
CA LYS A 124 14.91 -0.26 -19.17
C LYS A 124 15.51 -1.47 -19.91
N PRO A 125 15.91 -1.36 -21.20
CA PRO A 125 16.79 -2.36 -21.77
C PRO A 125 18.07 -2.38 -20.94
N SER A 126 18.60 -3.57 -20.68
CA SER A 126 19.95 -3.73 -20.16
C SER A 126 20.88 -3.03 -21.15
N ALA A 127 21.35 -1.83 -20.80
CA ALA A 127 22.50 -1.25 -21.45
C ALA A 127 23.68 -2.17 -21.09
N VAL A 128 24.02 -3.02 -22.05
CA VAL A 128 25.32 -3.71 -22.14
C VAL A 128 26.35 -2.66 -22.51
#